data_AF-A0A962UXH2-F1
#
_entry.id   AF-A0A962UXH2-F1
#
_cell.length_a   1.000
_cell.length_b   1.000
_cell.length_c   1.000
_cell.angle_alpha   90.00
_cell.angle_beta   90.00
_cell.angle_gamma   90.00
#
_symmetry.space_group_name_H-M   'P 1'
#
loop_
_entity.id
_entity.type
_entity.pdbx_description
1 polymer ?
#
loop_
_entity_poly.entity_id
_entity_poly.type
_entity_poly.pdbx_seq_one_letter_code
_entity_poly.pdbx_strand_id
1 'polypeptide(L)'
;IKDAEGSLSPREREELLQTAAGDAASAEYLQRLAEIEQAVTGQALIAGNRVQLLVDGPAAYKAMFAAIAKAQNHIHLETYILADDEIGQQLASLLLERRAAGVEVAIIFDDLGSNSTSDAYFERLQNAGIKLFRFHP
;
A
#
# COMPACT_ATOMS: atom_id res chain seq x y z
N ILE A 1 2.55 1.94 -21.99
CA ILE A 1 3.28 1.69 -20.72
C ILE A 1 4.62 1.12 -21.15
N LYS A 2 5.68 1.93 -21.08
CA LYS A 2 7.06 1.41 -21.23
C LYS A 2 7.37 0.74 -19.89
N ASP A 3 7.57 -0.58 -19.95
CA ASP A 3 8.13 -1.51 -18.93
C ASP A 3 7.76 -1.37 -17.43
N ALA A 4 7.94 -2.47 -16.69
CA ALA A 4 7.61 -2.58 -15.26
C ALA A 4 8.52 -1.75 -14.36
N GLU A 5 9.59 -1.16 -14.90
CA GLU A 5 10.58 -0.39 -14.14
C GLU A 5 10.32 1.13 -14.20
N GLY A 6 9.55 1.60 -15.19
CA GLY A 6 9.08 2.99 -15.32
C GLY A 6 10.14 4.08 -15.16
N SER A 7 11.42 3.73 -15.25
CA SER A 7 12.54 4.59 -14.88
C SER A 7 12.73 5.69 -15.91
N LEU A 8 12.87 6.91 -15.44
CA LEU A 8 13.01 8.08 -16.30
C LEU A 8 14.48 8.49 -16.45
N SER A 9 14.89 8.78 -17.69
CA SER A 9 16.17 9.45 -17.93
C SER A 9 16.20 10.84 -17.26
N PRO A 10 17.39 11.42 -17.00
CA PRO A 10 17.48 12.77 -16.41
C PRO A 10 16.65 13.81 -17.16
N ARG A 11 16.63 13.74 -18.50
CA ARG A 11 15.86 14.65 -19.34
C ARG A 11 14.35 14.43 -19.22
N GLU A 12 13.89 13.18 -19.26
CA GLU A 12 12.46 12.87 -19.12
C GLU A 12 11.92 13.27 -17.74
N ARG A 13 12.76 13.19 -16.69
CA ARG A 13 12.41 13.69 -15.35
C ARG A 13 12.21 15.20 -15.35
N GLU A 14 13.18 15.94 -15.87
CA GLU A 14 13.10 17.40 -15.93
C GLU A 14 11.86 17.86 -16.71
N GLU A 15 11.60 17.25 -17.88
CA GLU A 15 10.42 17.55 -18.70
C GLU A 15 9.11 17.22 -17.96
N LEU A 16 9.05 16.10 -17.22
CA LEU A 16 7.88 15.72 -16.43
C LEU A 16 7.63 16.71 -15.29
N LEU A 17 8.67 17.10 -14.56
CA LEU A 17 8.57 18.03 -13.44
C LEU A 17 8.18 19.43 -13.89
N GLN A 18 8.71 19.90 -15.03
CA GLN A 18 8.28 21.14 -15.65
C GLN A 18 6.81 21.11 -16.07
N THR A 19 6.34 19.97 -16.61
CA THR A 19 4.94 19.81 -17.01
C THR A 19 4.00 19.75 -15.80
N ALA A 20 4.44 19.11 -14.72
CA ALA A 20 3.67 18.99 -13.49
C ALA A 20 3.63 20.31 -12.69
N ALA A 21 4.68 21.11 -12.80
CA ALA A 21 4.78 22.41 -12.15
C ALA A 21 3.95 23.46 -12.90
N GLY A 22 3.07 24.16 -12.17
CA GLY A 22 2.30 25.27 -12.75
C GLY A 22 3.13 26.52 -13.06
N ASP A 23 4.34 26.62 -12.50
CA ASP A 23 5.29 27.72 -12.70
C ASP A 23 6.75 27.29 -12.50
N ALA A 24 7.70 28.18 -12.82
CA ALA A 24 9.12 27.89 -12.76
C ALA A 24 9.65 27.67 -11.33
N ALA A 25 9.12 28.39 -10.34
CA ALA A 25 9.55 28.24 -8.95
C ALA A 25 9.15 26.86 -8.40
N SER A 26 7.94 26.41 -8.74
CA SER A 26 7.43 25.08 -8.41
C SER A 26 8.23 23.99 -9.12
N ALA A 27 8.65 24.21 -10.37
CA ALA A 27 9.49 23.26 -11.10
C ALA A 27 10.85 23.07 -10.43
N GLU A 28 11.51 24.16 -10.03
CA GLU A 28 12.77 24.10 -9.29
C GLU A 28 12.60 23.39 -7.94
N TYR A 29 11.51 23.67 -7.23
CA TYR A 29 11.20 23.00 -5.97
C TYR A 29 11.01 21.49 -6.14
N LEU A 30 10.20 21.06 -7.12
CA LEU A 30 9.96 19.64 -7.39
C LEU A 30 11.24 18.92 -7.84
N GLN A 31 12.11 19.60 -8.61
CA GLN A 31 13.41 19.06 -9.00
C GLN A 31 14.29 18.78 -7.78
N ARG A 32 14.43 19.75 -6.87
CA ARG A 32 15.19 19.57 -5.63
C ARG A 32 14.59 18.47 -4.74
N LEU A 33 13.28 18.40 -4.63
CA LEU A 33 12.60 17.34 -3.87
C LEU A 33 12.91 15.97 -4.46
N ALA A 34 12.81 15.80 -5.79
CA ALA A 34 13.12 14.55 -6.46
C ALA A 34 14.59 14.11 -6.26
N GLU A 35 15.52 15.04 -6.24
CA GLU A 35 16.95 14.77 -5.96
C GLU A 35 17.18 14.31 -4.51
N ILE A 36 16.52 14.96 -3.54
CA ILE A 36 16.60 14.56 -2.12
C ILE A 36 15.99 13.17 -1.93
N GLU A 37 14.79 12.94 -2.45
CA GLU A 37 14.12 11.63 -2.38
C GLU A 37 14.99 10.53 -2.99
N GLN A 38 15.62 10.78 -4.14
CA GLN A 38 16.54 9.81 -4.75
C GLN A 38 17.79 9.57 -3.89
N ALA A 39 18.35 10.61 -3.26
CA ALA A 39 19.51 10.46 -2.40
C ALA A 39 19.20 9.66 -1.12
N VAL A 40 17.98 9.80 -0.57
CA VAL A 40 17.53 9.10 0.64
C VAL A 40 17.12 7.66 0.35
N THR A 41 16.36 7.45 -0.73
CA THR A 41 15.76 6.14 -1.06
C THR A 41 16.63 5.28 -1.97
N GLY A 42 17.60 5.88 -2.66
CA GLY A 42 18.38 5.24 -3.72
C GLY A 42 17.63 5.02 -5.04
N GLN A 43 16.37 5.49 -5.15
CA GLN A 43 15.52 5.27 -6.32
C GLN A 43 15.22 6.58 -7.06
N ALA A 44 15.33 6.57 -8.39
CA ALA A 44 14.94 7.70 -9.23
C ALA A 44 13.40 7.78 -9.39
N LEU A 45 12.90 8.89 -9.94
CA LEU A 45 11.48 9.02 -10.26
C LEU A 45 11.03 7.96 -11.27
N ILE A 46 9.89 7.33 -10.96
CA ILE A 46 9.21 6.33 -11.77
C ILE A 46 7.95 6.94 -12.38
N ALA A 47 7.76 6.78 -13.68
CA ALA A 47 6.57 7.22 -14.41
C ALA A 47 5.47 6.15 -14.44
N GLY A 48 4.29 6.55 -14.92
CA GLY A 48 3.14 5.65 -15.11
C GLY A 48 2.31 5.39 -13.85
N ASN A 49 2.66 6.05 -12.75
CA ASN A 49 1.87 6.03 -11.51
C ASN A 49 0.49 6.65 -11.73
N ARG A 50 -0.55 5.98 -11.23
CA ARG A 50 -1.90 6.53 -11.10
C ARG A 50 -2.19 6.72 -9.62
N VAL A 51 -2.33 7.96 -9.20
CA VAL A 51 -2.57 8.33 -7.80
C VAL A 51 -3.97 8.89 -7.67
N GLN A 52 -4.68 8.46 -6.63
CA GLN A 52 -5.98 9.00 -6.23
C GLN A 52 -5.89 9.45 -4.79
N LEU A 53 -6.26 10.71 -4.51
CA LEU A 53 -6.40 11.19 -3.15
C LEU A 53 -7.70 10.60 -2.56
N LEU A 54 -7.56 9.86 -1.46
CA LEU A 54 -8.67 9.35 -0.66
C LEU A 54 -8.78 10.22 0.58
N VAL A 55 -9.79 11.07 0.60
CA VAL A 55 -10.05 11.97 1.73
C VAL A 55 -10.87 11.18 2.72
N ASP A 56 -10.33 10.94 3.92
CA ASP A 56 -10.94 10.22 5.06
C ASP A 56 -10.84 8.68 5.10
N GLY A 57 -11.23 8.13 6.26
CA GLY A 57 -11.25 6.69 6.54
C GLY A 57 -12.25 5.90 5.69
N PRO A 58 -13.54 6.26 5.65
CA PRO A 58 -14.51 5.60 4.78
C PRO A 58 -14.10 5.49 3.31
N ALA A 59 -13.55 6.55 2.72
CA ALA A 59 -13.04 6.52 1.35
C ALA A 59 -11.85 5.55 1.21
N ALA A 60 -10.91 5.57 2.17
CA ALA A 60 -9.77 4.67 2.20
C ALA A 60 -10.19 3.20 2.33
N TYR A 61 -11.06 2.86 3.28
CA TYR A 61 -11.55 1.48 3.47
C TYR A 61 -12.31 0.97 2.25
N LYS A 62 -13.19 1.80 1.66
CA LYS A 62 -13.92 1.43 0.45
C LYS A 62 -12.97 1.08 -0.70
N ALA A 63 -11.94 1.91 -0.92
CA ALA A 63 -10.95 1.66 -1.97
C ALA A 63 -10.12 0.41 -1.68
N MET A 64 -9.65 0.23 -0.44
CA MET A 64 -8.89 -0.93 0.00
C MET A 64 -9.67 -2.23 -0.17
N PHE A 65 -10.93 -2.28 0.28
CA PHE A 65 -11.79 -3.45 0.13
C PHE A 65 -12.08 -3.77 -1.33
N ALA A 66 -12.27 -2.75 -2.18
CA ALA A 66 -12.42 -2.95 -3.62
C ALA A 66 -11.14 -3.50 -4.28
N ALA A 67 -9.96 -3.07 -3.81
CA ALA A 67 -8.68 -3.59 -4.29
C ALA A 67 -8.48 -5.06 -3.88
N ILE A 68 -8.73 -5.39 -2.61
CA ILE A 68 -8.70 -6.76 -2.07
C ILE A 68 -9.64 -7.66 -2.88
N ALA A 69 -10.89 -7.23 -3.08
CA ALA A 69 -11.88 -8.01 -3.83
C ALA A 69 -11.46 -8.29 -5.27
N LYS A 70 -10.62 -7.45 -5.89
CA LYS A 70 -10.16 -7.63 -7.27
C LYS A 70 -8.79 -8.33 -7.38
N ALA A 71 -8.12 -8.60 -6.26
CA ALA A 71 -6.81 -9.23 -6.26
C ALA A 71 -6.87 -10.64 -6.86
N GLN A 72 -5.88 -10.98 -7.68
CA GLN A 72 -5.83 -12.26 -8.42
C GLN A 72 -4.65 -13.15 -8.02
N ASN A 73 -3.55 -12.58 -7.53
CA ASN A 73 -2.32 -13.32 -7.29
C ASN A 73 -1.93 -13.30 -5.81
N HIS A 74 -1.78 -12.10 -5.24
CA HIS A 74 -1.37 -11.94 -3.84
C HIS A 74 -1.97 -10.68 -3.22
N ILE A 75 -2.05 -10.69 -1.89
CA ILE A 75 -2.36 -9.55 -1.02
C ILE A 75 -1.32 -9.53 0.08
N HIS A 76 -0.55 -8.45 0.14
CA HIS A 76 0.34 -8.16 1.26
C HIS A 76 -0.22 -6.95 2.01
N LEU A 77 -0.47 -7.11 3.30
CA LEU A 77 -0.98 -6.07 4.17
C LEU A 77 0.01 -5.83 5.30
N GLU A 78 0.33 -4.56 5.54
CA GLU A 78 1.07 -4.12 6.70
C GLU A 78 0.24 -3.07 7.43
N THR A 79 0.02 -3.24 8.73
CA THR A 79 -0.77 -2.30 9.53
C THR A 79 -0.28 -2.20 10.97
N TYR A 80 -0.41 -1.02 11.56
CA TYR A 80 -0.13 -0.81 12.98
C TYR A 80 -1.24 -1.40 13.86
N ILE A 81 -2.52 -1.22 13.49
CA ILE A 81 -3.66 -1.76 14.24
C ILE A 81 -4.37 -2.76 13.35
N LEU A 82 -4.43 -4.01 13.80
CA LEU A 82 -5.33 -5.02 13.27
C LEU A 82 -6.33 -5.40 14.36
N ALA A 83 -7.47 -4.70 14.43
CA ALA A 83 -8.46 -4.84 15.48
C ALA A 83 -9.51 -5.92 15.18
N ASP A 84 -10.06 -6.53 16.22
CA ASP A 84 -11.25 -7.40 16.15
C ASP A 84 -12.55 -6.57 16.32
N ASP A 85 -12.75 -5.59 15.43
CA ASP A 85 -13.93 -4.72 15.42
C ASP A 85 -14.75 -4.88 14.12
N GLU A 86 -15.76 -4.03 13.92
CA GLU A 86 -16.62 -4.11 12.73
C GLU A 86 -15.82 -4.04 11.41
N ILE A 87 -14.83 -3.14 11.34
CA ILE A 87 -14.00 -2.96 10.15
C ILE A 87 -13.02 -4.13 10.01
N GLY A 88 -12.39 -4.54 11.10
CA GLY A 88 -11.49 -5.69 11.13
C GLY A 88 -12.17 -7.00 10.75
N GLN A 89 -13.44 -7.18 11.11
CA GLN A 89 -14.24 -8.34 10.71
C GLN A 89 -14.60 -8.31 9.22
N GLN A 90 -14.91 -7.13 8.66
CA GLN A 90 -15.11 -6.97 7.22
C GLN A 90 -13.83 -7.27 6.44
N LEU A 91 -12.69 -6.73 6.89
CA LEU A 91 -11.38 -7.01 6.32
C LEU A 91 -11.06 -8.51 6.35
N ALA A 92 -11.19 -9.16 7.51
CA ALA A 92 -10.97 -10.60 7.66
C ALA A 92 -11.82 -11.42 6.68
N SER A 93 -13.11 -11.10 6.58
CA SER A 93 -14.04 -11.81 5.70
C SER A 93 -13.59 -11.74 4.24
N LEU A 94 -13.18 -10.56 3.76
CA LEU A 94 -12.67 -10.39 2.39
C LEU A 94 -11.35 -11.13 2.15
N LEU A 95 -10.42 -11.06 3.10
CA LEU A 95 -9.14 -11.76 2.99
C LEU A 95 -9.32 -13.28 2.97
N LEU A 96 -10.21 -13.81 3.82
CA LEU A 96 -10.60 -15.22 3.83
C LEU A 96 -11.22 -15.65 2.49
N GLU A 97 -12.12 -14.82 1.93
CA GLU A 97 -12.75 -15.08 0.63
C GLU A 97 -11.70 -15.13 -0.50
N ARG A 98 -10.77 -14.18 -0.55
CA ARG A 98 -9.67 -14.19 -1.55
C ARG A 98 -8.71 -15.35 -1.33
N ARG A 99 -8.39 -15.68 -0.08
CA ARG A 99 -7.55 -16.83 0.24
C ARG A 99 -8.17 -18.14 -0.22
N ALA A 100 -9.49 -18.31 -0.04
CA ALA A 100 -10.24 -19.46 -0.52
C ALA A 100 -10.30 -19.54 -2.05
N ALA A 101 -10.27 -18.38 -2.74
CA ALA A 101 -10.16 -18.29 -4.20
C ALA A 101 -8.74 -18.56 -4.73
N GLY A 102 -7.77 -18.90 -3.88
CA GLY A 102 -6.40 -19.25 -4.27
C GLY A 102 -5.41 -18.08 -4.29
N VAL A 103 -5.84 -16.87 -3.88
CA VAL A 103 -4.95 -15.71 -3.75
C VAL A 103 -4.04 -15.89 -2.54
N GLU A 104 -2.73 -15.63 -2.71
CA GLU A 104 -1.81 -15.64 -1.57
C GLU A 104 -2.09 -14.45 -0.65
N VAL A 105 -2.12 -14.66 0.66
CA VAL A 105 -2.34 -13.57 1.62
C VAL A 105 -1.28 -13.63 2.72
N ALA A 106 -0.60 -12.51 2.93
CA ALA A 106 0.35 -12.31 4.02
C ALA A 106 0.08 -10.98 4.73
N ILE A 107 0.12 -11.01 6.05
CA ILE A 107 -0.14 -9.85 6.91
C ILE A 107 1.02 -9.67 7.88
N ILE A 108 1.57 -8.47 7.93
CA ILE A 108 2.45 -8.01 9.01
C ILE A 108 1.65 -7.04 9.88
N PHE A 109 1.65 -7.24 11.19
CA PHE A 109 0.95 -6.35 12.12
C PHE A 109 1.79 -6.06 13.36
N ASP A 110 1.62 -4.85 13.91
CA ASP A 110 2.29 -4.44 15.14
C ASP A 110 1.63 -5.07 16.38
N ASP A 111 2.46 -5.58 17.28
CA ASP A 111 2.02 -6.28 18.50
C ASP A 111 1.40 -5.32 19.52
N LEU A 112 1.94 -4.11 19.68
CA LEU A 112 1.41 -3.13 20.63
C LEU A 112 0.09 -2.56 20.14
N GLY A 113 0.00 -2.21 18.85
CA GLY A 113 -1.21 -1.69 18.22
C GLY A 113 -2.34 -2.72 18.13
N SER A 114 -2.02 -4.02 18.16
CA SER A 114 -2.99 -5.11 18.02
C SER A 114 -3.15 -5.97 19.28
N ASN A 115 -2.68 -5.49 20.44
CA ASN A 115 -2.67 -6.25 21.69
C ASN A 115 -4.07 -6.63 22.22
N SER A 116 -5.11 -5.91 21.80
CA SER A 116 -6.50 -6.11 22.21
C SER A 116 -7.27 -7.04 21.28
N THR A 117 -6.64 -7.47 20.18
CA THR A 117 -7.23 -8.36 19.18
C THR A 117 -7.21 -9.79 19.68
N SER A 118 -8.34 -10.46 19.56
CA SER A 118 -8.50 -11.80 20.12
C SER A 118 -7.61 -12.83 19.41
N ASP A 119 -7.07 -13.79 20.18
CA ASP A 119 -6.34 -14.93 19.60
C ASP A 119 -7.21 -15.70 18.60
N ALA A 120 -8.51 -15.82 18.87
CA ALA A 120 -9.48 -16.45 17.98
C ALA A 120 -9.56 -15.75 16.61
N TYR A 121 -9.43 -14.42 16.56
CA TYR A 121 -9.37 -13.67 15.30
C TYR A 121 -8.14 -14.09 14.48
N PHE A 122 -6.97 -14.15 15.10
CA PHE A 122 -5.72 -14.55 14.43
C PHE A 122 -5.74 -16.02 14.01
N GLU A 123 -6.16 -16.92 14.90
CA GLU A 123 -6.28 -18.36 14.61
C GLU A 123 -7.20 -18.61 13.42
N ARG A 124 -8.33 -17.91 13.33
CA ARG A 124 -9.25 -18.01 12.19
C ARG A 124 -8.56 -17.68 10.87
N LEU A 125 -7.78 -16.59 10.81
CA LEU A 125 -7.04 -16.21 9.60
C LEU A 125 -5.94 -17.23 9.27
N GLN A 126 -5.19 -17.66 10.29
CA GLN A 126 -4.06 -18.58 10.12
C GLN A 126 -4.53 -19.98 9.67
N ASN A 127 -5.64 -20.47 10.22
CA ASN A 127 -6.25 -21.75 9.84
C ASN A 127 -6.76 -21.77 8.40
N ALA A 128 -7.13 -20.61 7.83
CA ALA A 128 -7.44 -20.48 6.41
C ALA A 128 -6.20 -20.44 5.50
N GLY A 129 -5.00 -20.51 6.08
CA GLY A 129 -3.73 -20.48 5.38
C GLY A 129 -3.24 -19.08 5.03
N ILE A 130 -3.70 -18.05 5.74
CA ILE A 130 -3.13 -16.69 5.67
C ILE A 130 -1.84 -16.66 6.48
N LYS A 131 -0.76 -16.14 5.89
CA LYS A 131 0.53 -15.96 6.59
C LYS A 131 0.44 -14.75 7.51
N LEU A 132 0.66 -14.93 8.80
CA LEU A 132 0.64 -13.86 9.79
C LEU A 132 2.03 -13.67 10.40
N PHE A 133 2.48 -12.43 10.45
CA PHE A 133 3.74 -12.03 11.07
C PHE A 133 3.47 -10.92 12.08
N ARG A 134 3.75 -11.21 13.34
CA ARG A 134 3.70 -10.24 14.43
C ARG A 134 5.03 -9.51 14.48
N PHE A 135 4.99 -8.19 14.46
CA PHE A 135 6.15 -7.31 14.59
C PHE A 135 6.16 -6.66 15.97
N HIS A 136 7.29 -6.79 16.68
CA HIS A 136 7.55 -6.16 17.97
C HIS A 136 9.02 -5.71 17.96
N PRO A 137 9.32 -4.45 17.59
CA PRO A 137 10.68 -3.94 17.45
C PRO A 137 11.44 -3.80 18.77
#